data_AF-A0A2V7TZY6-F1
#
_entry.id   AF-A0A2V7TZY6-F1
#
_cell.length_a   1.000
_cell.length_b   1.000
_cell.length_c   1.000
_cell.angle_alpha   90.00
_cell.angle_beta   90.00
_cell.angle_gamma   90.00
#
_symmetry.space_group_name_H-M   'P 1'
#
loop_
_entity.id
_entity.type
_entity.pdbx_description
1 polymer ?
#
loop_
_entity_poly.entity_id
_entity_poly.type
_entity_poly.pdbx_seq_one_letter_code
_entity_poly.pdbx_strand_id
1 'polypeptide(L)'
;MIGLVGFLSQIIVGVEARVVPLFSWLWGFADRAYAESPPSLHRVPARSLQGVAFILWTGGVPALALGLASDRIVAVSLGAGALLMGLLASLANAIVVLTRLWRR
;
A
#
# COMPACT_ATOMS: atom_id res chain seq x y z
N MET A 1 6.39 2.02 23.51
CA MET A 1 6.17 2.88 22.33
C MET A 1 6.22 2.15 20.99
N ILE A 2 6.96 1.04 20.87
CA ILE A 2 7.10 0.18 19.67
C ILE A 2 5.74 -0.29 19.12
N GLY A 3 4.82 -0.72 20.00
CA GLY A 3 3.49 -1.19 19.60
C GLY A 3 2.60 -0.10 18.99
N LEU A 4 2.78 1.17 19.38
CA LEU A 4 2.01 2.28 18.84
C LEU A 4 2.40 2.59 17.39
N VAL A 5 3.70 2.57 17.10
CA VAL A 5 4.21 2.78 15.73
C VAL A 5 3.75 1.65 14.82
N GLY A 6 3.87 0.39 15.28
CA GLY A 6 3.33 -0.77 14.57
C GLY A 6 1.85 -0.67 14.25
N PHE A 7 1.05 -0.33 15.27
CA PHE A 7 -0.39 -0.18 15.15
C PHE A 7 -0.78 0.97 14.21
N LEU A 8 -0.15 2.14 14.34
CA LEU A 8 -0.45 3.30 13.51
C LEU A 8 -0.08 3.05 12.05
N SER A 9 1.06 2.41 11.80
CA SER A 9 1.47 2.01 10.45
C SER A 9 0.49 1.02 9.81
N GLN A 10 0.00 0.01 10.55
CA GLN A 10 -1.01 -0.93 10.04
C GLN A 10 -2.32 -0.23 9.68
N ILE A 11 -2.75 0.75 10.48
CA ILE A 11 -3.93 1.56 10.17
C ILE A 11 -3.71 2.37 8.89
N ILE A 12 -2.60 3.09 8.79
CA ILE A 12 -2.32 3.95 7.64
C ILE A 12 -2.30 3.12 6.35
N VAL A 13 -1.58 1.99 6.34
CA VAL A 13 -1.48 1.12 5.15
C VAL A 13 -2.83 0.50 4.81
N GLY A 14 -3.58 0.02 5.80
CA GLY A 14 -4.90 -0.56 5.58
C GLY A 14 -5.91 0.46 5.02
N VAL A 15 -5.82 1.71 5.48
CA VAL A 15 -6.63 2.82 5.00
C VAL A 15 -6.19 3.23 3.59
N GLU A 16 -4.89 3.44 3.35
CA GLU A 16 -4.32 3.82 2.05
C GLU A 16 -4.73 2.83 0.95
N ALA A 17 -4.64 1.53 1.22
CA ALA A 17 -5.01 0.47 0.29
C ALA A 17 -6.47 0.53 -0.16
N ARG A 18 -7.36 1.17 0.61
CA ARG A 18 -8.77 1.38 0.28
C ARG A 18 -9.06 2.76 -0.27
N VAL A 19 -8.43 3.79 0.29
CA VAL A 19 -8.65 5.20 -0.08
C VAL A 19 -8.10 5.51 -1.46
N VAL A 20 -6.89 5.03 -1.79
CA VAL A 20 -6.26 5.32 -3.09
C VAL A 20 -7.12 4.83 -4.26
N PRO A 21 -7.57 3.56 -4.30
CA PRO A 21 -8.46 3.10 -5.38
C PRO A 21 -9.78 3.87 -5.45
N LEU A 22 -10.39 4.18 -4.30
CA LEU A 22 -11.64 4.95 -4.22
C LEU A 22 -11.47 6.35 -4.83
N PHE A 23 -10.37 7.03 -4.47
CA PHE A 23 -10.07 8.35 -4.99
C PHE A 23 -9.78 8.32 -6.49
N SER A 24 -9.00 7.34 -6.97
CA SER A 24 -8.72 7.16 -8.40
C SER A 24 -9.99 6.88 -9.21
N TRP A 25 -10.92 6.09 -8.66
CA TRP A 25 -12.21 5.78 -9.28
C TRP A 25 -13.10 7.02 -9.35
N LEU A 26 -13.20 7.79 -8.27
CA LEU A 26 -14.00 9.00 -8.22
C LEU A 26 -13.48 10.06 -9.21
N TRP A 27 -12.16 10.22 -9.28
CA TRP A 27 -11.53 11.17 -10.19
C TRP A 27 -11.75 10.76 -11.66
N GLY A 28 -11.58 9.47 -11.99
CA GLY A 28 -11.85 8.96 -13.33
C GLY A 28 -13.33 9.07 -13.73
N PHE A 29 -14.26 9.01 -12.77
CA PHE A 29 -15.69 9.23 -13.02
C PHE A 29 -16.00 10.70 -13.30
N ALA A 30 -15.38 11.61 -12.54
CA ALA A 30 -15.52 13.05 -12.73
C ALA A 30 -14.96 13.51 -14.09
N ASP A 31 -13.81 12.95 -14.50
CA ASP A 31 -13.17 13.26 -15.79
C ASP A 31 -14.03 12.84 -17.00
N ARG A 32 -14.88 11.82 -16.83
CA ARG A 32 -15.86 11.38 -17.84
C ARG A 32 -17.21 12.09 -17.75
N ALA A 33 -17.27 13.24 -17.06
CA ALA A 33 -18.50 14.01 -16.84
C ALA A 33 -19.67 13.19 -16.31
N TYR A 34 -19.37 12.15 -15.51
CA TYR A 34 -20.36 11.22 -14.95
C TYR A 34 -21.17 10.44 -16.00
N ALA A 35 -20.71 10.40 -17.26
CA ALA A 35 -21.48 9.88 -18.39
C ALA A 35 -21.58 8.33 -18.40
N GLU A 36 -20.55 7.63 -17.92
CA GLU A 36 -20.55 6.17 -17.81
C GLU A 36 -20.13 5.71 -16.41
N SER A 37 -20.89 4.79 -15.83
CA SER A 37 -20.57 4.21 -14.53
C SER A 37 -19.24 3.43 -14.63
N PRO A 38 -18.17 3.83 -13.93
CA PRO A 38 -16.86 3.22 -14.11
C PRO A 38 -16.90 1.77 -13.63
N PRO A 39 -16.08 0.87 -14.21
CA PRO A 39 -16.07 -0.53 -13.83
C PRO A 39 -15.85 -0.71 -12.33
N SER A 40 -16.53 -1.71 -11.75
CA SER A 40 -16.45 -2.00 -10.32
C SER A 40 -14.99 -2.10 -9.85
N LEU A 41 -14.67 -1.31 -8.82
CA LEU A 41 -13.40 -1.31 -8.08
C LEU A 41 -12.91 -2.72 -7.68
N HIS A 42 -13.84 -3.68 -7.57
CA HIS A 42 -13.54 -5.07 -7.18
C HIS A 42 -12.89 -5.87 -8.32
N ARG A 43 -12.95 -5.38 -9.57
CA ARG A 43 -12.35 -6.02 -10.75
C ARG A 43 -10.94 -5.51 -11.10
N VAL A 44 -10.45 -4.49 -10.38
CA VAL A 44 -9.27 -3.70 -10.76
C VAL A 44 -7.94 -4.11 -10.08
N PRO A 45 -7.86 -4.72 -8.87
CA PRO A 45 -6.56 -4.89 -8.24
C PRO A 45 -5.78 -6.12 -8.74
N ALA A 46 -4.47 -5.93 -8.97
CA ALA A 46 -3.50 -7.01 -9.01
C ALA A 46 -3.29 -7.54 -7.58
N ARG A 47 -4.14 -8.50 -7.16
CA ARG A 47 -4.13 -9.09 -5.79
C ARG A 47 -2.75 -9.59 -5.34
N SER A 48 -1.88 -9.97 -6.27
CA SER A 48 -0.53 -10.47 -5.97
C SER A 48 0.39 -9.38 -5.43
N LEU A 49 0.46 -8.20 -6.06
CA LEU A 49 1.33 -7.12 -5.58
C LEU A 49 0.83 -6.53 -4.24
N GLN A 50 -0.48 -6.43 -4.06
CA GLN A 50 -1.05 -6.03 -2.77
C GLN A 50 -0.71 -7.03 -1.66
N GLY A 51 -0.76 -8.33 -1.95
CA GLY A 51 -0.36 -9.38 -0.99
C GLY A 51 1.12 -9.27 -0.61
N VAL A 52 2.00 -9.05 -1.60
CA VAL A 52 3.45 -8.88 -1.36
C VAL A 52 3.71 -7.63 -0.51
N ALA A 53 3.10 -6.49 -0.86
CA ALA A 53 3.23 -5.26 -0.08
C ALA A 53 2.72 -5.45 1.36
N PHE A 54 1.58 -6.13 1.53
CA PHE A 54 1.01 -6.42 2.85
C PHE A 54 1.94 -7.27 3.72
N ILE A 55 2.52 -8.35 3.17
CA ILE A 55 3.45 -9.21 3.92
C ILE A 55 4.71 -8.44 4.32
N LEU A 56 5.28 -7.68 3.37
CA LEU A 56 6.49 -6.88 3.61
C LEU A 56 6.27 -5.81 4.67
N TRP A 57 5.10 -5.16 4.69
CA TRP A 57 4.74 -4.20 5.73
C TRP A 57 4.46 -4.88 7.07
N THR A 58 3.69 -5.97 7.08
CA THR A 58 3.31 -6.67 8.31
C THR A 58 4.52 -7.26 9.03
N GLY A 59 5.54 -7.72 8.29
CA GLY A 59 6.81 -8.18 8.87
C GLY A 59 7.80 -7.05 9.12
N GLY A 60 7.89 -6.07 8.21
CA GLY A 60 8.88 -5.00 8.25
C GLY A 60 8.69 -4.02 9.40
N VAL A 61 7.45 -3.64 9.73
CA VAL A 61 7.21 -2.68 10.82
C VAL A 61 7.56 -3.27 12.19
N PRO A 62 7.10 -4.48 12.57
CA PRO A 62 7.52 -5.08 13.84
C PRO A 62 9.03 -5.33 13.89
N ALA A 63 9.65 -5.77 12.79
CA ALA A 63 11.10 -5.99 12.73
C ALA A 63 11.89 -4.70 12.94
N LEU A 64 11.48 -3.60 12.29
CA LEU A 64 12.07 -2.28 12.47
C LEU A 64 11.91 -1.79 13.91
N ALA A 65 10.70 -1.92 14.45
CA ALA A 65 10.38 -1.45 15.79
C ALA A 65 11.11 -2.26 16.87
N LEU A 66 11.20 -3.58 16.72
CA LEU A 66 12.02 -4.44 17.59
C LEU A 66 13.52 -4.17 17.44
N GLY A 67 14.00 -3.90 16.22
CA GLY A 67 15.39 -3.53 15.96
C GLY A 67 15.79 -2.26 16.69
N LEU A 68 14.94 -1.22 16.63
CA LEU A 68 15.14 0.04 17.36
C LEU A 68 15.06 -0.16 18.87
N ALA A 69 14.14 -1.01 19.34
CA ALA A 69 14.01 -1.34 20.76
C ALA A 69 15.25 -2.03 21.36
N SER A 70 15.96 -2.79 20.52
CA SER A 70 17.07 -3.65 20.92
C SER A 70 18.44 -3.03 20.60
N ASP A 71 18.47 -1.81 20.08
CA ASP A 71 19.66 -1.15 19.49
C ASP A 71 20.41 -2.03 18.47
N ARG A 72 19.68 -2.92 17.78
CA ARG A 72 20.27 -3.83 16.79
C ARG A 72 20.14 -3.26 15.40
N ILE A 73 21.21 -2.60 14.96
CA ILE A 73 21.35 -2.00 13.62
C ILE A 73 20.93 -2.97 12.51
N VAL A 74 21.34 -4.24 12.59
CA VAL A 74 21.01 -5.26 11.57
C VAL A 74 19.49 -5.49 11.46
N ALA A 75 18.77 -5.53 12.59
CA ALA A 75 17.32 -5.71 12.59
C ALA A 75 16.60 -4.46 12.06
N VAL A 76 17.13 -3.28 12.35
CA VAL A 76 16.64 -2.01 11.79
C VAL A 76 16.81 -1.98 10.27
N SER A 77 17.99 -2.34 9.77
CA SER A 77 18.27 -2.37 8.32
C SER A 77 17.38 -3.37 7.58
N LEU A 78 17.16 -4.55 8.14
CA LEU A 78 16.26 -5.56 7.55
C LEU A 78 14.79 -5.08 7.55
N GLY A 79 14.33 -4.50 8.66
CA GLY A 79 12.99 -3.92 8.74
C GLY A 79 12.78 -2.77 7.76
N ALA A 80 13.75 -1.86 7.67
CA ALA A 80 13.73 -0.74 6.74
C ALA A 80 13.77 -1.21 5.28
N GLY A 81 14.60 -2.19 4.96
CA GLY A 81 14.68 -2.79 3.62
C GLY A 81 13.38 -3.49 3.22
N ALA A 82 12.75 -4.24 4.14
CA ALA A 82 11.45 -4.85 3.91
C ALA A 82 10.35 -3.80 3.65
N LEU A 83 10.35 -2.71 4.42
CA LEU A 83 9.39 -1.61 4.24
C LEU A 83 9.60 -0.88 2.91
N LEU A 84 10.86 -0.65 2.51
CA LEU A 84 11.18 -0.05 1.22
C LEU A 84 10.65 -0.93 0.07
N MET A 85 10.87 -2.24 0.14
CA MET A 85 10.35 -3.19 -0.84
C MET A 85 8.81 -3.21 -0.85
N GLY A 86 8.17 -3.14 0.31
CA GLY A 86 6.72 -3.07 0.44
C GLY A 86 6.14 -1.79 -0.20
N LEU A 87 6.80 -0.65 0.02
CA LEU A 87 6.46 0.63 -0.61
C LEU A 87 6.59 0.55 -2.15
N LEU A 88 7.68 -0.01 -2.65
CA LEU A 88 7.90 -0.18 -4.09
C LEU A 88 6.83 -1.07 -4.72
N ALA A 89 6.43 -2.15 -4.04
CA ALA A 89 5.35 -3.02 -4.49
C ALA A 89 3.99 -2.29 -4.51
N SER A 90 3.69 -1.48 -3.49
CA SER A 90 2.49 -0.62 -3.47
C SER A 90 2.50 0.40 -4.59
N LEU A 91 3.64 1.06 -4.84
CA LEU A 91 3.80 2.04 -5.92
C LEU A 91 3.62 1.39 -7.30
N ALA A 92 4.23 0.23 -7.53
CA ALA A 92 4.06 -0.52 -8.77
C ALA A 92 2.60 -0.93 -8.98
N ASN A 93 1.89 -1.37 -7.93
CA ASN A 93 0.46 -1.67 -8.02
C ASN A 93 -0.37 -0.42 -8.36
N ALA A 94 -0.08 0.73 -7.74
CA ALA A 94 -0.76 1.99 -8.03
C ALA A 94 -0.56 2.41 -9.50
N ILE A 95 0.67 2.32 -10.02
CA ILE A 95 0.99 2.61 -11.43
C ILE A 95 0.22 1.67 -12.36
N VAL A 96 0.20 0.36 -12.06
CA VAL A 96 -0.55 -0.63 -12.88
C VAL A 96 -2.05 -0.35 -12.88
N VAL A 97 -2.62 0.01 -11.72
CA VAL A 97 -4.04 0.35 -11.60
C VAL A 97 -4.37 1.63 -12.39
N LEU A 98 -3.56 2.69 -12.22
CA LEU A 98 -3.75 3.96 -12.92
C LEU A 98 -3.61 3.81 -14.44
N THR A 99 -2.57 3.11 -14.90
CA THR A 99 -2.37 2.86 -16.35
C THR A 99 -3.49 2.02 -16.96
N ARG A 100 -4.06 1.06 -16.23
CA ARG A 100 -5.24 0.29 -16.68
C ARG A 100 -6.52 1.11 -16.71
N LEU A 101 -6.68 2.06 -15.79
CA LEU A 101 -7.81 2.99 -15.75
C LEU A 101 -7.75 4.03 -16.88
N TRP A 102 -6.55 4.54 -17.21
CA TRP A 102 -6.37 5.57 -18.26
C TRP A 102 -6.32 5.03 -19.69
N ARG A 103 -6.02 3.74 -19.89
CA ARG A 103 -6.03 3.12 -21.24
C ARG A 103 -7.42 2.67 -21.72
N ARG A 104 -8.46 2.81 -20.89
CA ARG A 104 -9.86 2.53 -21.24
C ARG A 104 -10.65 3.82 -21.25
#